data_AF-A0A8T3MNZ2-F1
#
_entry.id   AF-A0A8T3MNZ2-F1
#
_cell.length_a   1.000
_cell.length_b   1.000
_cell.length_c   1.000
_cell.angle_alpha   90.00
_cell.angle_beta   90.00
_cell.angle_gamma   90.00
#
_symmetry.space_group_name_H-M   'P 1'
#
loop_
_entity.id
_entity.type
_entity.pdbx_description
1 polymer ?
#
loop_
_entity_poly.entity_id
_entity_poly.type
_entity_poly.pdbx_seq_one_letter_code
_entity_poly.pdbx_strand_id
1 'polypeptide(L)' 'MPMFPTSRTATHVHLDCANRHRDEAPLPRDGAVLRLIENWIAKRGAQLHAQHERWGTDEPEGRDDRDI' A
#
# COMPACT_ATOMS: atom_id res chain seq x y z
N MET A 1 8.76 -11.93 12.03
CA MET A 1 7.84 -11.71 10.89
C MET A 1 8.34 -10.50 10.12
N PRO A 2 8.44 -10.54 8.78
CA PRO A 2 8.97 -9.42 8.01
C PRO A 2 8.00 -8.23 8.01
N MET A 3 8.55 -7.04 8.22
CA MET A 3 7.84 -5.76 8.29
C MET A 3 8.27 -4.89 7.11
N PHE A 4 7.32 -4.20 6.49
CA PHE A 4 7.54 -3.43 5.26
C PHE A 4 7.09 -1.99 5.42
N PRO A 5 7.81 -1.01 4.85
CA PRO A 5 7.40 0.40 4.89
C PRO A 5 6.07 0.62 4.18
N THR A 6 5.17 1.35 4.83
CA THR A 6 3.87 1.73 4.27
C THR A 6 3.69 3.24 4.18
N SER A 7 4.25 3.99 5.13
CA SER A 7 4.27 5.46 5.11
C SER A 7 5.47 6.00 5.90
N ARG A 8 5.72 7.31 5.80
CA ARG A 8 6.76 7.98 6.61
C ARG A 8 6.30 9.36 7.06
N THR A 9 6.87 9.80 8.17
CA THR A 9 6.82 11.19 8.64
C THR A 9 8.19 11.84 8.45
N ALA A 10 8.38 13.03 9.01
CA ALA A 10 9.69 13.69 9.04
C ALA A 10 10.70 12.97 9.96
N THR A 11 10.23 12.11 10.88
CA THR A 11 11.06 11.53 11.94
C THR A 11 10.98 10.01 12.02
N HIS A 12 9.95 9.38 11.45
CA HIS A 12 9.73 7.94 11.55
C HIS A 12 9.23 7.32 10.24
N VAL A 13 9.37 6.01 10.14
CA VAL A 13 8.82 5.15 9.08
C VAL A 13 7.83 4.21 9.73
N HIS A 14 6.60 4.20 9.23
CA HIS A 14 5.59 3.24 9.65
C HIS A 14 5.75 1.96 8.86
N LEU A 15 5.71 0.84 9.57
CA LEU A 15 5.87 -0.50 9.03
C LEU A 15 4.59 -1.31 9.25
N ASP A 16 4.26 -2.16 8.29
CA ASP A 16 3.18 -3.14 8.41
C ASP A 16 3.63 -4.51 7.88
N CYS A 17 2.96 -5.55 8.31
CA CYS A 17 3.16 -6.91 7.81
C CYS A 17 1.89 -7.46 7.17
N ALA A 18 1.99 -8.64 6.55
CA ALA A 18 0.84 -9.32 5.96
C ALA A 18 -0.30 -9.62 6.97
N ASN A 19 0.02 -9.71 8.27
CA ASN A 19 -0.93 -9.99 9.34
C ASN A 19 -1.49 -8.72 10.01
N ARG A 20 -1.32 -7.53 9.43
CA ARG A 20 -1.79 -6.23 9.96
C ARG A 20 -1.18 -5.78 11.29
N HIS A 21 -0.06 -6.35 11.71
CA HIS A 21 0.69 -5.81 12.83
C HIS A 21 1.45 -4.57 12.38
N ARG A 22 1.33 -3.51 13.17
CA ARG A 22 1.94 -2.21 12.92
C ARG A 22 3.16 -2.03 13.81
N ASP A 23 4.17 -1.37 13.28
CA ASP A 23 5.36 -0.98 14.02
C ASP A 23 5.92 0.35 13.46
N GLU A 24 6.84 0.94 14.19
CA GLU A 24 7.48 2.20 13.81
C GLU A 24 9.00 2.13 14.03
N ALA A 25 9.74 2.66 13.06
CA ALA A 25 11.19 2.78 13.14
C ALA A 25 11.63 4.24 12.95
N PRO A 26 12.70 4.70 13.61
CA PRO A 26 13.28 6.01 13.35
C PRO A 26 13.65 6.17 11.88
N LEU A 27 13.47 7.38 11.35
CA LEU A 27 13.83 7.69 9.97
C LEU A 27 15.36 7.57 9.79
N PRO A 28 15.84 6.78 8.81
CA PRO A 28 17.26 6.68 8.54
C PRO A 28 17.85 8.04 8.16
N ARG A 29 19.06 8.33 8.65
CA ARG A 29 19.80 9.54 8.26
C ARG A 29 20.45 9.42 6.88
N ASP A 30 20.59 8.18 6.39
CA ASP A 30 21.16 7.89 5.07
C ASP A 30 20.15 8.21 3.96
N GLY A 31 20.49 9.20 3.12
CA GLY A 31 19.69 9.62 1.97
C GLY A 31 19.49 8.53 0.90
N ALA A 32 20.39 7.56 0.79
CA ALA A 32 20.20 6.43 -0.12
C ALA A 32 19.10 5.49 0.40
N VAL A 33 19.14 5.16 1.69
CA VAL A 33 18.13 4.31 2.34
C VAL A 33 16.76 4.99 2.34
N LEU A 34 16.73 6.30 2.59
CA LEU A 34 15.51 7.11 2.46
C LEU A 34 14.85 6.97 1.08
N ARG A 35 15.63 7.14 0.01
CA ARG A 35 15.11 7.00 -1.36
C ARG A 35 14.63 5.58 -1.65
N LEU A 36 15.27 4.55 -1.10
CA LEU A 36 14.80 3.17 -1.22
C LEU A 36 13.43 2.97 -0.55
N ILE A 37 13.24 3.54 0.64
CA ILE A 37 11.97 3.49 1.37
C ILE A 37 10.88 4.23 0.59
N GLU A 38 11.16 5.42 0.07
CA GLU A 38 10.21 6.18 -0.75
C GLU A 38 9.80 5.44 -2.02
N ASN A 39 10.78 4.90 -2.73
CA ASN A 39 10.53 4.10 -3.94
C ASN A 39 9.70 2.85 -3.64
N TRP A 40 9.94 2.20 -2.49
CA TRP A 40 9.14 1.07 -2.05
C TRP A 40 7.69 1.46 -1.81
N ILE A 41 7.45 2.52 -1.01
CA ILE A 41 6.11 3.01 -0.68
C ILE A 41 5.36 3.38 -1.97
N ALA A 42 6.01 4.10 -2.89
CA ALA A 42 5.42 4.49 -4.16
C ALA A 42 5.03 3.28 -5.03
N LYS A 43 5.92 2.30 -5.18
CA LYS A 43 5.64 1.07 -5.95
C LYS A 43 4.50 0.26 -5.35
N ARG A 44 4.47 0.13 -4.02
CA ARG A 44 3.40 -0.55 -3.29
C ARG A 44 2.06 0.14 -3.53
N GLY A 45 2.02 1.47 -3.44
CA GLY A 45 0.83 2.27 -3.73
C GLY A 45 0.35 2.08 -5.17
N ALA A 46 1.25 2.13 -6.14
CA ALA A 46 0.93 1.90 -7.55
C ALA A 46 0.37 0.49 -7.81
N GLN A 47 0.93 -0.54 -7.17
CA GLN A 47 0.42 -1.91 -7.27
C GLN A 47 -1.00 -2.03 -6.73
N LEU A 48 -1.27 -1.43 -5.57
CA LEU A 48 -2.62 -1.42 -4.97
C LEU A 48 -3.61 -0.64 -5.83
N HIS A 49 -3.18 0.49 -6.39
CA HIS A 49 -4.00 1.27 -7.31
C HIS A 49 -4.36 0.47 -8.57
N ALA A 50 -3.39 -0.15 -9.24
CA ALA A 50 -3.63 -1.00 -10.40
C ALA A 50 -4.52 -2.22 -10.06
N GLN A 51 -4.39 -2.77 -8.85
CA GLN A 51 -5.29 -3.82 -8.36
C GLN A 51 -6.72 -3.30 -8.19
N HIS A 52 -6.90 -2.10 -7.62
CA HIS A 52 -8.22 -1.48 -7.49
C HIS A 52 -8.84 -1.18 -8.85
N GLU A 53 -8.09 -0.69 -9.83
CA GLU A 53 -8.61 -0.46 -11.19
C GLU A 53 -9.11 -1.76 -11.84
N ARG A 54 -8.38 -2.87 -11.63
CA ARG A 54 -8.80 -4.20 -12.09
C ARG A 54 -10.04 -4.74 -11.38
N TRP A 55 -10.26 -4.38 -10.12
CA TRP A 55 -11.46 -4.76 -9.37
C TRP A 55 -12.66 -3.84 -9.62
N GLY A 56 -12.41 -2.56 -9.93
CA GLY A 56 -13.44 -1.58 -10.30
C GLY A 56 -14.03 -1.82 -11.70
N THR A 57 -13.56 -2.83 -12.42
CA THR A 57 -14.13 -3.30 -13.69
C THR A 57 -15.04 -4.53 -13.53
N ASP A 58 -15.18 -5.08 -12.32
CA ASP A 58 -16.20 -6.09 -11.98
C ASP A 58 -17.48 -5.38 -11.43
N GLU A 59 -17.94 -4.31 -12.08
CA GLU A 59 -19.35 -3.93 -11.93
C GLU A 59 -20.18 -5.08 -12.53
N PRO A 60 -21.20 -5.62 -11.83
CA PRO A 60 -22.07 -6.63 -12.40
C PRO A 60 -22.89 -5.98 -13.52
N GLU A 61 -22.35 -6.03 -14.73
CA GLU A 61 -23.08 -5.70 -15.95
C GLU A 61 -24.23 -6.72 -16.05
N GLY A 62 -25.44 -6.28 -15.70
CA GLY A 62 -26.68 -7.02 -15.95
C GLY A 62 -27.37 -7.64 -14.74
N ARG A 63 -27.65 -6.88 -13.68
CA ARG A 63 -28.91 -7.14 -12.95
C ARG A 63 -30.04 -6.60 -13.82
N ASP A 64 -30.61 -7.47 -14.63
CA ASP A 64 -31.85 -7.20 -15.37
C ASP A 64 -32.97 -7.00 -14.34
N ASP A 65 -33.57 -5.81 -14.30
CA ASP A 65 -34.67 -5.43 -13.39
C ASP A 65 -36.00 -6.16 -13.72
N ARG A 66 -35.95 -7.31 -14.39
CA ARG A 66 -37.13 -8.08 -14.84
C ARG A 66 -37.39 -9.39 -14.08
N ASP A 67 -36.64 -9.66 -13.01
CA ASP A 67 -36.85 -10.83 -12.13
C ASP A 67 -37.51 -10.46 -10.77
N ILE A 68 -38.61 -9.69 -10.78
CA ILE A 68 -39.56 -9.63 -9.65
C ILE A 68 -41.01 -9.83 -10.08
#